data_AF-A0A2W4RNF4-F1
#
_entry.id   AF-A0A2W4RNF4-F1
#
_cell.length_a   1.000
_cell.length_b   1.000
_cell.length_c   1.000
_cell.angle_alpha   90.00
_cell.angle_beta   90.00
_cell.angle_gamma   90.00
#
_symmetry.space_group_name_H-M   'P 1'
#
loop_
_entity.id
_entity.type
_entity.pdbx_description
1 polymer ?
#
loop_
_entity_poly.entity_id
_entity_poly.type
_entity_poly.pdbx_seq_one_letter_code
_entity_poly.pdbx_strand_id
1 'polypeptide(L)'
;MIPHATDTIEIRASLDDGTGLRFSSNLMSFLANREDGGGFHLGDWLQSLDDETLGHLQQLADKALYDSPSIGTALEDLVLVVLHALAAERQAEQITFGEEQLGRHVELLFMLATLERLRRRGLLAYADVISMELDAANSIVLSPEAFAQEEDIRRQMTRGLH
;
A
#
# COMPACT_ATOMS: atom_id res chain seq x y z
N MET A 1 28.66 22.91 22.35
CA MET A 1 28.05 21.58 22.60
C MET A 1 26.61 21.83 23.01
N ILE A 2 25.53 21.42 22.35
CA ILE A 2 25.21 20.84 21.02
C ILE A 2 23.78 21.35 20.77
N PRO A 3 23.40 21.85 19.58
CA PRO A 3 22.01 22.07 19.25
C PRO A 3 21.40 20.74 18.77
N HIS A 4 20.40 20.22 19.47
CA HIS A 4 19.53 19.16 18.96
C HIS A 4 18.16 19.76 18.63
N ALA A 5 18.11 20.52 17.54
CA ALA A 5 16.90 20.59 16.75
C ALA A 5 16.89 19.31 15.92
N THR A 6 16.20 18.28 16.41
CA THR A 6 15.80 17.18 15.54
C THR A 6 14.71 17.78 14.65
N ASP A 7 15.13 18.32 13.50
CA ASP A 7 14.23 18.68 12.41
C ASP A 7 13.45 17.41 12.05
N THR A 8 12.28 17.27 12.67
CA THR A 8 11.35 16.20 12.40
C THR A 8 10.72 16.60 11.08
N ILE A 9 11.26 16.07 9.99
CA ILE A 9 10.71 16.29 8.65
C ILE A 9 9.36 15.58 8.65
N GLU A 10 8.30 16.33 8.92
CA GLU A 10 6.92 15.90 8.75
C GLU A 10 6.69 15.65 7.25
N ILE A 11 6.89 14.42 6.78
CA ILE A 11 6.37 14.02 5.47
C ILE A 11 4.87 13.77 5.66
N ARG A 12 4.11 14.86 5.72
CA ARG A 12 2.66 14.83 5.49
C ARG A 12 2.50 14.49 4.01
N ALA A 13 1.76 13.44 3.68
CA ALA A 13 1.16 13.32 2.36
C ALA A 13 0.12 14.44 2.25
N SER A 14 0.58 15.66 2.01
CA SER A 14 -0.26 16.82 1.84
C SER A 14 -0.81 16.77 0.43
N LEU A 15 -2.13 16.69 0.31
CA LEU A 15 -2.80 17.37 -0.79
C LEU A 15 -2.36 18.84 -0.73
N ASP A 16 -2.20 19.52 -1.86
CA ASP A 16 -1.71 20.90 -1.96
C ASP A 16 -2.46 21.92 -1.06
N ASP A 17 -3.58 21.51 -0.46
CA ASP A 17 -4.41 22.26 0.49
C ASP A 17 -4.14 21.97 1.99
N GLY A 18 -3.04 21.31 2.35
CA GLY A 18 -2.63 21.13 3.76
C GLY A 18 -3.46 20.10 4.55
N THR A 19 -4.32 19.34 3.88
CA THR A 19 -5.05 18.21 4.47
C THR A 19 -4.19 16.95 4.31
N GLY A 20 -3.64 16.44 5.41
CA GLY A 20 -2.89 15.19 5.37
C GLY A 20 -3.80 14.02 5.03
N LEU A 21 -3.50 13.28 3.97
CA LEU A 21 -4.17 12.02 3.64
C LEU A 21 -3.83 10.98 4.72
N ARG A 22 -4.85 10.49 5.44
CA ARG A 22 -4.75 9.35 6.36
C ARG A 22 -5.39 8.14 5.70
N PHE A 23 -4.56 7.28 5.12
CA PHE A 23 -4.99 6.07 4.44
C PHE A 23 -5.69 5.09 5.38
N SER A 24 -5.26 4.99 6.64
CA SER A 24 -5.94 4.14 7.63
C SER A 24 -7.39 4.58 7.85
N SER A 25 -7.64 5.90 7.91
CA SER A 25 -8.99 6.46 8.07
C SER A 25 -9.84 6.28 6.82
N ASN A 26 -9.22 6.41 5.63
CA ASN A 26 -9.88 6.11 4.36
C ASN A 26 -10.29 4.63 4.26
N LEU A 27 -9.38 3.71 4.58
CA LEU A 27 -9.66 2.27 4.63
C LEU A 27 -10.77 1.94 5.62
N MET A 28 -10.72 2.48 6.84
CA MET A 28 -11.76 2.25 7.84
C MET A 28 -13.12 2.77 7.40
N SER A 29 -13.16 3.92 6.72
CA SER A 29 -14.38 4.46 6.13
C SER A 29 -14.90 3.58 4.99
N PHE A 30 -14.01 3.03 4.17
CA PHE A 30 -14.37 2.05 3.14
C PHE A 30 -14.98 0.81 3.77
N LEU A 31 -14.32 0.20 4.75
CA LEU A 31 -14.79 -0.98 5.47
C LEU A 31 -16.16 -0.77 6.13
N ALA A 32 -16.38 0.39 6.74
CA ALA A 32 -17.64 0.71 7.41
C ALA A 32 -18.83 0.90 6.46
N ASN A 33 -18.57 1.31 5.22
CA ASN A 33 -19.61 1.59 4.21
C ASN A 33 -19.81 0.43 3.21
N ARG A 34 -19.15 -0.71 3.41
CA ARG A 34 -19.38 -1.90 2.58
C ARG A 34 -20.77 -2.46 2.87
N GLU A 35 -21.64 -2.44 1.86
CA GLU A 35 -22.97 -3.06 1.91
C GLU A 35 -22.92 -4.57 1.64
N ASP A 36 -21.82 -5.05 1.06
CA ASP A 36 -21.64 -6.45 0.66
C ASP A 36 -21.22 -7.33 1.84
N GLY A 37 -21.99 -8.39 2.11
CA GLY A 37 -21.66 -9.43 3.10
C GLY A 37 -20.56 -10.41 2.67
N GLY A 38 -19.85 -10.13 1.58
CA GLY A 38 -18.70 -10.90 1.11
C GLY A 38 -17.42 -10.56 1.90
N GLY A 39 -16.47 -11.49 1.89
CA GLY A 39 -15.15 -11.26 2.48
C GLY A 39 -14.47 -10.01 1.89
N PHE A 40 -13.79 -9.24 2.73
CA PHE A 40 -12.97 -8.13 2.28
C PHE A 40 -11.67 -8.65 1.67
N HIS A 41 -11.24 -8.02 0.58
CA HIS A 41 -9.90 -8.16 0.02
C HIS A 41 -9.30 -6.77 -0.19
N LEU A 42 -8.01 -6.59 0.09
CA LEU A 42 -7.30 -5.32 -0.08
C LEU A 42 -7.45 -4.78 -1.52
N GLY A 43 -7.48 -5.68 -2.51
CA GLY A 43 -7.72 -5.33 -3.90
C GLY A 43 -8.97 -4.48 -4.10
N ASP A 44 -10.05 -4.74 -3.37
CA ASP A 44 -11.30 -3.97 -3.45
C ASP A 44 -11.07 -2.51 -3.05
N TRP A 45 -10.33 -2.31 -1.96
CA TRP A 45 -10.00 -0.98 -1.48
C TRP A 45 -9.07 -0.26 -2.46
N LEU A 46 -8.02 -0.91 -2.95
CA LEU A 46 -7.09 -0.32 -3.92
C LEU A 46 -7.80 0.10 -5.21
N GLN A 47 -8.75 -0.71 -5.69
CA GLN A 47 -9.57 -0.38 -6.86
C GLN A 47 -10.51 0.81 -6.62
N SER A 48 -10.91 1.06 -5.37
CA SER A 48 -11.77 2.19 -5.00
C SER A 48 -11.06 3.54 -4.95
N LEU A 49 -9.73 3.55 -4.81
CA LEU A 49 -8.94 4.78 -4.74
C LEU A 49 -8.86 5.47 -6.11
N ASP A 50 -8.81 6.79 -6.17
CA ASP A 50 -8.43 7.48 -7.41
C ASP A 50 -6.92 7.34 -7.71
N ASP A 51 -6.52 7.70 -8.94
CA ASP A 51 -5.12 7.54 -9.39
C ASP A 51 -4.12 8.38 -8.58
N GLU A 52 -4.56 9.54 -8.09
CA GLU A 52 -3.75 10.44 -7.28
C GLU A 52 -3.50 9.84 -5.90
N THR A 53 -4.56 9.41 -5.22
CA THR A 53 -4.53 8.77 -3.90
C THR A 53 -3.72 7.48 -3.93
N LEU A 54 -3.88 6.67 -4.99
CA LEU A 54 -3.08 5.47 -5.19
C LEU A 54 -1.59 5.79 -5.44
N GLY A 55 -1.31 6.85 -6.18
CA GLY A 55 0.04 7.37 -6.37
C GLY A 55 0.68 7.83 -5.05
N HIS A 56 -0.07 8.54 -4.21
CA HIS A 56 0.38 8.96 -2.88
C HIS A 56 0.63 7.77 -1.95
N LEU A 57 -0.23 6.74 -1.97
CA LEU A 57 -0.04 5.52 -1.19
C LEU A 57 1.28 4.82 -1.54
N GLN A 58 1.54 4.68 -2.85
CA GLN A 58 2.77 4.07 -3.34
C GLN A 58 4.01 4.88 -2.93
N GLN A 59 3.98 6.21 -3.08
CA GLN A 59 5.09 7.08 -2.68
C GLN A 59 5.34 7.04 -1.16
N LEU A 60 4.28 6.95 -0.36
CA LEU A 60 4.39 6.86 1.08
C LEU A 60 5.05 5.53 1.49
N ALA A 61 4.64 4.43 0.87
CA ALA A 61 5.22 3.12 1.13
C ALA A 61 6.68 3.03 0.65
N ASP A 62 7.02 3.60 -0.50
CA ASP A 62 8.40 3.73 -0.99
C ASP A 62 9.30 4.47 0.03
N LYS A 63 8.85 5.64 0.49
CA LYS A 63 9.59 6.43 1.49
C LYS A 63 9.75 5.68 2.82
N ALA A 64 8.72 4.96 3.25
CA ALA A 64 8.76 4.18 4.48
C ALA A 64 9.78 3.03 4.42
N LEU A 65 9.99 2.45 3.24
CA LEU A 65 10.97 1.37 3.03
C LEU A 65 12.40 1.89 2.87
N TYR A 66 12.60 3.02 2.18
CA TYR A 66 13.93 3.46 1.76
C TYR A 66 14.50 4.69 2.48
N ASP A 67 13.69 5.47 3.19
CA ASP A 67 14.10 6.76 3.74
C ASP A 67 14.01 6.78 5.29
N SER A 68 14.97 6.09 5.91
CA SER A 68 15.08 5.85 7.35
C SER A 68 15.01 7.07 8.30
N PRO A 69 15.32 8.33 7.91
CA PRO A 69 15.16 9.48 8.82
C PRO A 69 13.73 10.04 8.88
N SER A 70 12.84 9.62 7.98
CA SER A 70 11.48 10.18 7.85
C SER A 70 10.38 9.32 8.49
N ILE A 71 10.79 8.35 9.33
CA ILE A 71 9.96 7.41 10.07
C ILE A 71 9.16 8.16 11.15
N GLY A 72 8.08 8.83 10.74
CA GLY A 72 7.10 9.46 11.60
C GLY A 72 5.70 8.89 11.36
N THR A 73 4.69 9.74 11.50
CA THR A 73 3.25 9.43 11.35
C THR A 73 2.87 8.76 10.03
N ALA A 74 3.68 8.90 8.98
CA ALA A 74 3.52 8.23 7.68
C ALA A 74 3.67 6.71 7.77
N LEU A 75 4.71 6.21 8.44
CA LEU A 75 4.89 4.78 8.65
C LEU A 75 3.80 4.24 9.57
N GLU A 76 3.44 5.00 10.62
CA GLU A 76 2.35 4.63 11.52
C GLU A 76 1.02 4.45 10.77
N ASP A 77 0.70 5.34 9.83
CA ASP A 77 -0.50 5.25 9.02
C ASP A 77 -0.47 4.01 8.10
N LEU A 78 0.66 3.71 7.46
CA LEU A 78 0.82 2.49 6.65
C LEU A 78 0.70 1.21 7.48
N VAL A 79 1.28 1.21 8.68
CA VAL A 79 1.16 0.09 9.63
C VAL A 79 -0.30 -0.12 10.03
N LEU A 80 -1.05 0.95 10.27
CA LEU A 80 -2.48 0.87 10.55
C LEU A 80 -3.27 0.37 9.34
N VAL A 81 -2.93 0.79 8.12
CA VAL A 81 -3.52 0.25 6.88
C VAL A 81 -3.33 -1.27 6.81
N VAL A 82 -2.10 -1.74 7.01
CA VAL A 82 -1.77 -3.18 7.02
C VAL A 82 -2.57 -3.92 8.09
N LEU A 83 -2.59 -3.41 9.32
CA LEU A 83 -3.32 -4.00 10.45
C LEU A 83 -4.82 -4.13 10.15
N HIS A 84 -5.45 -3.05 9.70
CA HIS A 84 -6.89 -3.02 9.42
C HIS A 84 -7.25 -3.87 8.21
N ALA A 85 -6.43 -3.85 7.15
CA ALA A 85 -6.62 -4.68 5.98
C ALA A 85 -6.59 -6.17 6.36
N LEU A 86 -5.57 -6.61 7.09
CA LEU A 86 -5.44 -8.02 7.48
C LEU A 86 -6.50 -8.46 8.48
N ALA A 87 -6.86 -7.60 9.44
CA ALA A 87 -7.98 -7.85 10.34
C ALA A 87 -9.28 -8.09 9.54
N ALA A 88 -9.53 -7.26 8.54
CA ALA A 88 -10.70 -7.38 7.68
C ALA A 88 -10.65 -8.61 6.77
N GLU A 89 -9.50 -8.92 6.14
CA GLU A 89 -9.35 -10.10 5.27
C GLU A 89 -9.51 -11.41 6.04
N ARG A 90 -8.91 -11.48 7.24
CA ARG A 90 -8.99 -12.67 8.11
C ARG A 90 -10.29 -12.76 8.91
N GLN A 91 -11.12 -11.71 8.90
CA GLN A 91 -12.27 -11.55 9.80
C GLN A 91 -11.86 -11.73 11.28
N ALA A 92 -10.72 -11.16 11.65
CA ALA A 92 -10.11 -11.32 12.97
C ALA A 92 -10.19 -10.01 13.76
N GLU A 93 -10.52 -10.11 15.06
CA GLU A 93 -10.54 -8.96 15.96
C GLU A 93 -9.13 -8.48 16.35
N GLN A 94 -8.14 -9.38 16.27
CA GLN A 94 -6.76 -9.11 16.64
C GLN A 94 -5.80 -9.72 15.63
N ILE A 95 -4.80 -8.92 15.24
CA ILE A 95 -3.70 -9.34 14.39
C ILE A 95 -2.41 -9.20 15.19
N THR A 96 -1.59 -10.25 15.18
CA THR A 96 -0.28 -10.26 15.81
C THR A 96 0.78 -10.39 14.72
N PHE A 97 1.83 -9.57 14.80
CA PHE A 97 2.96 -9.63 13.88
C PHE A 97 4.25 -9.88 14.64
N GLY A 98 5.14 -10.65 14.04
CA GLY A 98 6.57 -10.51 14.30
C GLY A 98 7.10 -9.21 13.68
N GLU A 99 8.15 -8.62 14.25
CA GLU A 99 8.74 -7.36 13.79
C GLU A 99 9.13 -7.42 12.30
N GLU A 100 9.75 -8.52 11.86
CA GLU A 100 10.12 -8.75 10.45
C GLU A 100 8.91 -8.93 9.51
N GLN A 101 7.76 -9.35 10.04
CA GLN A 101 6.56 -9.55 9.22
C GLN A 101 5.95 -8.21 8.83
N LEU A 102 6.00 -7.21 9.70
CA LEU A 102 5.39 -5.91 9.42
C LEU A 102 6.03 -5.22 8.20
N GLY A 103 7.37 -5.23 8.13
CA GLY A 103 8.10 -4.70 6.98
C GLY A 103 7.68 -5.35 5.67
N ARG A 104 7.58 -6.69 5.65
CA ARG A 104 7.12 -7.46 4.49
C ARG A 104 5.70 -7.13 4.04
N HIS A 105 4.80 -6.78 4.95
CA HIS A 105 3.45 -6.37 4.56
C HIS A 105 3.42 -4.94 4.02
N VAL A 106 4.29 -4.05 4.49
CA VAL A 106 4.45 -2.71 3.90
C VAL A 106 5.05 -2.81 2.49
N GLU A 107 6.04 -3.68 2.30
CA GLU A 107 6.58 -4.05 0.98
C GLU A 107 5.49 -4.60 0.05
N LEU A 108 4.67 -5.53 0.57
CA LEU A 108 3.55 -6.08 -0.17
C LEU A 108 2.53 -4.99 -0.54
N LEU A 109 2.16 -4.10 0.38
CA LEU A 109 1.26 -2.99 0.11
C LEU A 109 1.79 -2.08 -1.01
N PHE A 110 3.09 -1.75 -0.99
CA PHE A 110 3.74 -1.02 -2.09
C PHE A 110 3.61 -1.77 -3.42
N MET A 111 3.91 -3.07 -3.43
CA MET A 111 3.84 -3.89 -4.63
C MET A 111 2.40 -3.95 -5.17
N LEU A 112 1.40 -4.17 -4.33
CA LEU A 112 0.00 -4.26 -4.73
C LEU A 112 -0.53 -2.92 -5.25
N ALA A 113 -0.17 -1.79 -4.62
CA ALA A 113 -0.48 -0.47 -5.14
C ALA A 113 0.17 -0.23 -6.53
N THR A 114 1.42 -0.68 -6.71
CA THR A 114 2.11 -0.64 -8.01
C THR A 114 1.37 -1.45 -9.07
N LEU A 115 0.96 -2.67 -8.74
CA LEU A 115 0.21 -3.54 -9.64
C LEU A 115 -1.13 -2.93 -10.05
N GLU A 116 -1.85 -2.29 -9.12
CA GLU A 116 -3.12 -1.62 -9.45
C GLU A 116 -2.91 -0.46 -10.43
N ARG A 117 -1.84 0.33 -10.27
CA ARG A 117 -1.49 1.38 -11.23
C ARG A 117 -1.17 0.81 -12.62
N LEU A 118 -0.43 -0.30 -12.68
CA LEU A 118 -0.14 -0.99 -13.95
C LEU A 118 -1.40 -1.56 -14.60
N ARG A 119 -2.33 -2.09 -13.79
CA ARG A 119 -3.63 -2.58 -14.24
C ARG A 119 -4.45 -1.47 -14.89
N ARG A 120 -4.53 -0.29 -14.26
CA ARG A 120 -5.25 0.88 -14.81
C ARG A 120 -4.65 1.40 -16.11
N ARG A 121 -3.34 1.19 -16.31
CA ARG A 121 -2.65 1.49 -17.57
C ARG A 121 -2.86 0.42 -18.66
N GLY A 122 -3.61 -0.65 -18.38
CA GLY A 122 -3.87 -1.75 -19.32
C GLY A 122 -2.66 -2.67 -19.55
N LEU A 123 -1.67 -2.64 -18.66
CA LEU A 123 -0.45 -3.46 -18.78
C LEU A 123 -0.63 -4.86 -18.15
N LEU A 124 -1.58 -5.00 -17.24
CA LEU A 124 -1.91 -6.28 -16.64
C LEU A 124 -3.38 -6.36 -16.27
N ALA A 125 -3.83 -7.58 -15.99
CA ALA A 125 -5.09 -7.87 -15.33
C ALA A 125 -4.84 -8.75 -14.11
N TYR A 126 -5.72 -8.67 -13.12
CA TYR A 126 -5.74 -9.62 -12.01
C TYR A 126 -6.39 -10.92 -12.46
N ALA A 127 -5.76 -12.05 -12.16
CA ALA A 127 -6.31 -13.37 -12.42
C ALA A 127 -7.32 -13.79 -11.35
N ASP A 128 -7.16 -13.25 -10.13
CA ASP A 128 -8.01 -13.51 -8.96
C ASP A 128 -8.04 -12.26 -8.07
N VAL A 129 -8.75 -12.31 -6.95
CA VAL A 129 -8.75 -11.27 -5.92
C VAL A 129 -7.34 -11.04 -5.37
N ILE A 130 -7.05 -9.78 -5.05
CA ILE A 130 -5.76 -9.36 -4.50
C ILE A 130 -5.85 -9.23 -2.99
N SER A 131 -4.94 -9.90 -2.29
CA SER A 131 -4.93 -10.03 -0.83
C SER A 131 -3.61 -9.53 -0.22
N MET A 132 -3.70 -9.04 1.01
CA MET A 132 -2.57 -8.64 1.85
C MET A 132 -1.88 -9.83 2.54
N GLU A 133 -2.38 -11.05 2.41
CA GLU A 133 -1.72 -12.24 2.96
C GLU A 133 -0.40 -12.53 2.24
N LEU A 134 0.67 -12.78 3.01
CA LEU A 134 2.01 -13.02 2.44
C LEU A 134 2.10 -14.31 1.61
N ASP A 135 1.22 -15.28 1.86
CA ASP A 135 1.12 -16.53 1.10
C ASP A 135 0.01 -16.51 0.04
N ALA A 136 -0.69 -15.37 -0.13
CA ALA A 136 -1.64 -15.22 -1.23
C ALA A 136 -0.94 -15.29 -2.58
N ALA A 137 -1.57 -15.99 -3.52
CA ALA A 137 -1.01 -16.20 -4.86
C ALA A 137 -0.89 -14.89 -5.67
N ASN A 138 -1.74 -13.87 -5.38
CA ASN A 138 -1.76 -12.55 -6.02
C ASN A 138 -1.42 -12.60 -7.52
N SER A 139 -2.17 -13.42 -8.26
CA SER A 139 -1.84 -13.80 -9.63
C SER A 139 -2.22 -12.71 -10.63
N ILE A 140 -1.29 -12.39 -11.53
CA ILE A 140 -1.45 -11.39 -12.58
C ILE A 140 -1.30 -12.00 -13.97
N VAL A 141 -1.99 -11.42 -14.94
CA VAL A 141 -1.85 -11.74 -16.37
C VAL A 141 -1.33 -10.50 -17.07
N LEU A 142 -0.18 -10.62 -17.73
CA LEU A 142 0.42 -9.51 -18.49
C LEU A 142 -0.26 -9.36 -19.85
N SER A 143 -0.44 -8.10 -20.28
CA SER A 143 -0.84 -7.82 -21.66
C SER A 143 0.33 -8.03 -22.63
N PRO A 144 0.08 -8.27 -23.92
CA PRO A 144 1.13 -8.31 -24.94
C PRO A 144 2.03 -7.06 -24.93
N GLU A 145 1.45 -5.88 -24.68
CA GLU A 145 2.14 -4.60 -24.62
C GLU A 145 3.06 -4.47 -23.39
N ALA A 146 2.77 -5.19 -22.31
CA ALA A 146 3.59 -5.21 -21.12
C ALA A 146 4.92 -5.92 -21.32
N PHE A 147 4.99 -6.92 -22.22
CA PHE A 147 6.27 -7.56 -22.56
C PHE A 147 7.27 -6.58 -23.19
N ALA A 148 6.80 -5.57 -23.92
CA ALA A 148 7.67 -4.52 -24.45
C ALA A 148 8.21 -3.57 -23.35
N GLN A 149 7.59 -3.58 -22.17
CA GLN A 149 7.93 -2.73 -21.02
C GLN A 149 8.39 -3.56 -19.81
N GLU A 150 8.72 -4.84 -20.00
CA GLU A 150 9.00 -5.80 -18.94
C GLU A 150 10.08 -5.30 -17.98
N GLU A 151 11.16 -4.75 -18.51
CA GLU A 151 12.29 -4.24 -17.70
C GLU A 151 11.91 -3.00 -16.86
N ASP A 152 10.97 -2.19 -17.32
CA ASP A 152 10.46 -1.05 -16.55
C ASP A 152 9.47 -1.51 -15.46
N ILE A 153 8.57 -2.43 -15.81
CA ILE A 153 7.65 -3.07 -14.86
C ILE A 153 8.44 -3.79 -13.76
N ARG A 154 9.43 -4.58 -14.13
CA ARG A 154 10.31 -5.30 -13.20
C ARG A 154 11.00 -4.33 -12.26
N ARG A 155 11.57 -3.23 -12.77
CA ARG A 155 12.19 -2.18 -11.94
C ARG A 155 11.21 -1.54 -10.96
N GLN A 156 9.98 -1.26 -11.39
CA GLN A 156 8.94 -0.71 -10.51
C GLN A 156 8.53 -1.68 -9.41
N MET A 157 8.48 -2.99 -9.70
CA MET A 157 8.17 -4.02 -8.69
C MET A 157 9.34 -4.32 -7.75
N THR A 158 10.57 -4.43 -8.27
CA THR A 158 11.76 -4.75 -7.46
C THR A 158 12.18 -3.61 -6.54
N ARG A 159 11.71 -2.39 -6.81
CA ARG A 159 11.84 -1.27 -5.87
C ARG A 159 11.08 -1.49 -4.57
N GLY A 160 10.29 -2.55 -4.40
CA GLY A 160 9.67 -2.89 -3.12
C GLY A 160 10.15 -4.20 -2.48
N LEU A 161 11.21 -4.83 -2.98
CA LEU A 161 11.62 -6.20 -2.60
C LEU A 161 13.04 -6.30 -1.99
N HIS A 162 13.61 -5.19 -1.51
CA HIS A 162 14.97 -5.13 -0.98
C HIS A 162 15.05 -4.32 0.30
#